data_AF-A0A6V1N862-F1
#
_entry.id   AF-A0A6V1N862-F1
#
_cell.length_a   1.000
_cell.length_b   1.000
_cell.length_c   1.000
_cell.angle_alpha   90.00
_cell.angle_beta   90.00
_cell.angle_gamma   90.00
#
_symmetry.space_group_name_H-M   'P 1'
#
loop_
_entity.id
_entity.type
_entity.pdbx_description
1 polymer ?
#
loop_
_entity_poly.entity_id
_entity_poly.type
_entity_poly.pdbx_seq_one_letter_code
_entity_poly.pdbx_strand_id
1 'polypeptide(L)'
;MYRDLLVMEGIHKSTGCSLRLLTTHLESQKDGEAERRHQYSIALERLTLYDEGFALVIGDLNIREGEVKKEPLAKVVTDSWVAAGKPPHLKATWDMKLNTNKRFQGNFTPRARFDRCYYHHTDLDDHRITQTSFQFIGTKKMTEGVFPSDHWGLLVGLRITKKGQSFGKI
;
A
#
# COMPACT_ATOMS: atom_id res chain seq x y z
N MET A 1 -20.33 -3.59 -8.43
CA MET A 1 -20.50 -3.97 -7.01
C MET A 1 -19.91 -5.35 -6.79
N TYR A 2 -18.57 -5.46 -6.81
CA TYR A 2 -17.81 -6.71 -6.58
C TYR A 2 -16.48 -6.42 -5.86
N ARG A 3 -16.38 -5.26 -5.18
CA ARG A 3 -15.19 -4.87 -4.41
C ARG A 3 -15.39 -5.36 -2.99
N ASP A 4 -14.33 -5.90 -2.40
CA ASP A 4 -14.35 -6.42 -1.05
C ASP A 4 -12.99 -6.19 -0.37
N LEU A 5 -12.95 -6.40 0.94
CA LEU A 5 -11.76 -6.35 1.76
C LEU A 5 -11.37 -7.77 2.14
N LEU A 6 -10.32 -8.29 1.52
CA LEU A 6 -9.75 -9.57 1.90
C LEU A 6 -8.82 -9.37 3.10
N VAL A 7 -9.04 -10.15 4.15
CA VAL A 7 -8.23 -10.17 5.37
C VAL A 7 -7.64 -11.57 5.55
N MET A 8 -6.35 -11.62 5.82
CA MET A 8 -5.61 -12.83 6.17
C MET A 8 -4.86 -12.59 7.46
N GLU A 9 -4.90 -13.57 8.36
CA GLU A 9 -4.14 -13.55 9.61
C GLU A 9 -3.13 -14.68 9.66
N GLY A 10 -2.04 -14.46 10.38
CA GLY A 10 -0.98 -15.45 10.53
C GLY A 10 0.08 -15.03 11.52
N ILE A 11 1.16 -15.81 11.58
CA ILE A 11 2.27 -15.57 12.52
C ILE A 11 3.58 -15.53 11.74
N HIS A 12 4.39 -14.50 11.99
CA HIS A 12 5.73 -14.39 11.43
C HIS A 12 6.65 -15.46 12.03
N LYS A 13 6.96 -16.51 11.26
CA LYS A 13 7.64 -17.73 11.73
C LYS A 13 8.89 -17.48 12.57
N SER A 14 9.74 -16.52 12.20
CA SER A 14 11.02 -16.31 12.88
C SER A 14 10.91 -15.48 14.16
N THR A 15 9.90 -14.62 14.28
CA THR A 15 9.78 -13.69 15.43
C THR A 15 8.59 -14.00 16.32
N GLY A 16 7.63 -14.79 15.85
CA GLY A 16 6.36 -15.04 16.54
C GLY A 16 5.39 -13.87 16.52
N CYS A 17 5.66 -12.80 15.75
CA CYS A 17 4.78 -11.64 15.65
C CYS A 17 3.48 -12.02 14.93
N SER A 18 2.32 -11.73 15.53
CA SER A 18 1.03 -11.88 14.87
C SER A 18 0.90 -10.88 13.73
N LEU A 19 0.34 -11.33 12.61
CA LEU A 19 0.22 -10.57 11.38
C LEU A 19 -1.23 -10.51 10.94
N ARG A 20 -1.71 -9.32 10.56
CA ARG A 20 -2.93 -9.13 9.78
C ARG A 20 -2.60 -8.47 8.44
N LEU A 21 -2.84 -9.18 7.35
CA LEU A 21 -2.61 -8.72 5.98
C LEU A 21 -3.95 -8.44 5.32
N LEU A 22 -4.13 -7.23 4.84
CA LEU A 22 -5.31 -6.79 4.14
C LEU A 22 -4.98 -6.44 2.70
N THR A 23 -5.88 -6.79 1.78
CA THR A 23 -5.83 -6.28 0.41
C THR A 23 -7.23 -5.96 -0.09
N THR A 24 -7.32 -4.93 -0.90
CA THR A 24 -8.58 -4.51 -1.51
C THR A 24 -8.30 -3.75 -2.80
N HIS A 25 -9.29 -3.77 -3.68
CA HIS A 25 -9.34 -2.91 -4.84
C HIS A 25 -10.54 -1.97 -4.66
N LEU A 26 -10.30 -0.74 -4.18
CA LEU A 26 -11.38 0.19 -3.86
C LEU A 26 -12.06 0.77 -5.10
N GLU A 27 -13.31 1.21 -4.95
CA GLU A 27 -14.16 1.71 -6.03
C GLU A 27 -13.42 2.69 -6.95
N SER A 28 -13.41 2.35 -8.24
CA SER A 28 -12.59 3.04 -9.23
C SER A 28 -13.26 4.30 -9.77
N GLN A 29 -12.53 5.01 -10.62
CA GLN A 29 -12.99 6.19 -11.34
C GLN A 29 -13.36 7.38 -10.44
N LYS A 30 -13.63 8.52 -11.08
CA LYS A 30 -13.95 9.76 -10.37
C LYS A 30 -15.30 9.69 -9.67
N ASP A 31 -16.30 9.13 -10.36
CA ASP A 31 -17.69 9.17 -9.91
C ASP A 31 -17.94 8.20 -8.73
N GLY A 32 -17.04 7.23 -8.53
CA GLY A 32 -17.02 6.36 -7.34
C GLY A 32 -16.43 7.00 -6.08
N GLU A 33 -16.21 8.32 -6.02
CA GLU A 33 -15.56 8.98 -4.87
C GLU A 33 -16.25 8.70 -3.52
N ALA A 34 -17.57 8.79 -3.47
CA ALA A 34 -18.30 8.58 -2.21
C ALA A 34 -18.07 7.17 -1.65
N GLU A 35 -18.23 6.16 -2.50
CA GLU A 35 -18.06 4.75 -2.15
C GLU A 35 -16.59 4.42 -1.86
N ARG A 36 -15.65 4.87 -2.69
CA ARG A 36 -14.21 4.68 -2.46
C ARG A 36 -13.78 5.24 -1.11
N ARG A 37 -14.26 6.42 -0.73
CA ARG A 37 -13.95 7.03 0.57
C ARG A 37 -14.52 6.20 1.71
N HIS A 38 -15.76 5.72 1.58
CA HIS A 38 -16.37 4.85 2.59
C HIS A 38 -15.58 3.55 2.77
N GLN A 39 -15.26 2.86 1.68
CA GLN A 39 -14.47 1.63 1.70
C GLN A 39 -13.04 1.87 2.23
N TYR A 40 -12.43 3.02 1.90
CA TYR A 40 -11.12 3.42 2.44
C TYR A 40 -11.15 3.58 3.96
N SER A 41 -12.20 4.21 4.51
CA SER A 41 -12.39 4.32 5.96
C SER A 41 -12.51 2.93 6.61
N ILE A 42 -13.28 2.01 6.02
CA ILE A 42 -13.40 0.63 6.50
C ILE A 42 -12.04 -0.08 6.50
N ALA A 43 -11.27 0.04 5.42
CA ALA A 43 -9.96 -0.60 5.33
C ALA A 43 -8.98 -0.07 6.39
N LEU A 44 -8.97 1.24 6.64
CA LEU A 44 -8.13 1.83 7.70
C LEU A 44 -8.63 1.46 9.10
N GLU A 45 -9.94 1.40 9.33
CA GLU A 45 -10.49 0.96 10.61
C GLU A 45 -10.07 -0.48 10.92
N ARG A 46 -10.21 -1.41 9.96
CA ARG A 46 -9.78 -2.81 10.11
C ARG A 46 -8.27 -2.95 10.33
N LEU A 47 -7.49 -2.04 9.75
CA LEU A 47 -6.06 -1.94 9.97
C LEU A 47 -5.72 -1.45 11.38
N THR A 48 -6.39 -0.39 11.87
CA THR A 48 -6.06 0.26 13.17
C THR A 48 -6.68 -0.44 14.37
N LEU A 49 -7.74 -1.21 14.20
CA LEU A 49 -8.35 -2.01 15.28
C LEU A 49 -7.58 -3.32 15.55
N TYR A 50 -6.50 -3.60 14.82
CA TYR A 50 -5.65 -4.74 15.12
C TYR A 50 -4.64 -4.40 16.21
N ASP A 51 -4.77 -5.04 17.36
CA ASP A 51 -3.97 -4.80 18.56
C ASP A 51 -3.05 -5.97 18.94
N GLU A 52 -3.19 -7.12 18.30
CA GLU A 52 -2.42 -8.34 18.58
C GLU A 52 -1.01 -8.38 17.97
N GLY A 53 -0.66 -7.41 17.13
CA GLY A 53 0.46 -7.60 16.22
C GLY A 53 0.76 -6.45 15.25
N PHE A 54 1.39 -6.83 14.15
CA PHE A 54 1.60 -5.98 12.98
C PHE A 54 0.49 -6.15 11.95
N ALA A 55 -0.07 -5.03 11.47
CA ALA A 55 -1.03 -5.06 10.38
C ALA A 55 -0.60 -4.20 9.19
N LEU A 56 -0.95 -4.64 7.98
CA LEU A 56 -0.77 -3.84 6.76
C LEU A 56 -1.96 -4.01 5.81
N VAL A 57 -2.29 -2.95 5.10
CA VAL A 57 -3.14 -3.00 3.90
C VAL A 57 -2.30 -2.63 2.69
N ILE A 58 -2.35 -3.44 1.63
CA ILE A 58 -1.71 -3.16 0.34
C ILE A 58 -2.66 -3.50 -0.81
N GLY A 59 -2.82 -2.59 -1.76
CA GLY A 59 -3.69 -2.80 -2.91
C GLY A 59 -3.89 -1.55 -3.75
N ASP A 60 -4.72 -1.67 -4.78
CA ASP A 60 -5.19 -0.54 -5.58
C ASP A 60 -6.33 0.17 -4.83
N LEU A 61 -5.97 1.27 -4.18
CA LEU A 61 -6.93 2.01 -3.37
C LEU A 61 -7.69 3.06 -4.18
N ASN A 62 -7.33 3.31 -5.45
CA ASN A 62 -7.89 4.38 -6.29
C ASN A 62 -7.95 5.78 -5.64
N ILE A 63 -7.38 5.95 -4.44
CA ILE A 63 -7.65 7.06 -3.52
C ILE A 63 -6.76 8.24 -3.87
N ARG A 64 -7.33 9.44 -3.83
CA ARG A 64 -6.65 10.68 -4.22
C ARG A 64 -6.07 11.38 -3.01
N GLU A 65 -5.04 12.19 -3.22
CA GLU A 65 -4.41 12.98 -2.15
C GLU A 65 -5.41 13.89 -1.40
N GLY A 66 -6.38 14.47 -2.12
CA GLY A 66 -7.44 15.28 -1.51
C GLY A 66 -8.43 14.48 -0.67
N GLU A 67 -8.62 13.19 -0.97
CA GLU A 67 -9.50 12.29 -0.23
C GLU A 67 -8.79 11.77 1.03
N VAL A 68 -7.51 11.43 0.92
CA VAL A 68 -6.66 10.97 2.04
C VAL A 68 -6.57 12.04 3.12
N LYS A 69 -6.42 13.32 2.75
CA LYS A 69 -6.39 14.44 3.71
C LYS A 69 -7.67 14.58 4.54
N LYS A 70 -8.80 14.07 4.05
CA LYS A 70 -10.11 14.13 4.71
C LYS A 70 -10.37 12.94 5.62
N GLU A 71 -9.52 11.92 5.59
CA GLU A 71 -9.67 10.70 6.40
C GLU A 71 -8.85 10.82 7.69
N PRO A 72 -9.48 10.93 8.88
CA PRO A 72 -8.77 11.04 10.15
C PRO A 72 -7.83 9.87 10.45
N LEU A 73 -8.22 8.63 10.12
CA LEU A 73 -7.41 7.44 10.40
C LEU A 73 -6.11 7.41 9.59
N ALA A 74 -6.07 8.12 8.45
CA ALA A 74 -4.85 8.25 7.65
C ALA A 74 -3.71 8.95 8.42
N LYS A 75 -3.99 9.63 9.53
CA LYS A 75 -3.00 10.31 10.39
C LYS A 75 -2.34 9.38 11.41
N VAL A 76 -2.96 8.23 11.71
CA VAL A 76 -2.48 7.29 12.75
C VAL A 76 -1.91 6.00 12.16
N VAL A 77 -1.90 5.89 10.84
CA VAL A 77 -1.25 4.81 10.09
C VAL A 77 0.00 5.34 9.39
N THR A 78 0.94 4.46 9.12
CA THR A 78 2.13 4.82 8.34
C THR A 78 1.91 4.53 6.87
N ASP A 79 2.05 5.55 6.00
CA ASP A 79 2.12 5.39 4.55
C ASP A 79 3.55 4.99 4.15
N SER A 80 3.72 3.80 3.57
CA SER A 80 5.03 3.27 3.18
C SER A 80 5.82 4.15 2.21
N TRP A 81 5.15 4.87 1.29
CA TRP A 81 5.82 5.80 0.39
C TRP A 81 6.33 7.03 1.16
N VAL A 82 5.57 7.47 2.15
CA VAL A 82 5.99 8.57 3.05
C VAL A 82 7.16 8.13 3.92
N ALA A 83 7.09 6.94 4.52
CA ALA A 83 8.16 6.35 5.31
C ALA A 83 9.45 6.13 4.50
N ALA A 84 9.35 5.90 3.19
CA ALA A 84 10.48 5.83 2.27
C ALA A 84 11.14 7.20 1.95
N GLY A 85 10.65 8.30 2.53
CA GLY A 85 11.15 9.64 2.23
C GLY A 85 10.49 10.31 1.01
N LYS A 86 9.31 9.83 0.59
CA LYS A 86 8.52 10.40 -0.52
C LYS A 86 9.28 10.47 -1.87
N PRO A 87 9.97 9.40 -2.32
CA PRO A 87 10.73 9.43 -3.57
C PRO A 87 9.84 9.80 -4.77
N PRO A 88 10.11 10.92 -5.47
CA PRO A 88 9.23 11.39 -6.54
C PRO A 88 9.10 10.42 -7.72
N HIS A 89 10.18 9.69 -8.03
CA HIS A 89 10.22 8.70 -9.11
C HIS A 89 9.40 7.43 -8.81
N LEU A 90 9.01 7.21 -7.54
CA LEU A 90 8.15 6.10 -7.11
C LEU A 90 6.79 6.60 -6.60
N LYS A 91 6.36 7.77 -7.05
CA LYS A 91 5.09 8.37 -6.61
C LYS A 91 3.88 7.87 -7.40
N ALA A 92 3.97 7.85 -8.72
CA ALA A 92 2.82 7.53 -9.58
C ALA A 92 2.86 6.04 -9.98
N THR A 93 2.05 5.22 -9.33
CA THR A 93 1.92 3.78 -9.62
C THR A 93 1.09 3.53 -10.87
N TRP A 94 0.22 4.48 -11.23
CA TRP A 94 -0.48 4.51 -12.49
C TRP A 94 -0.09 5.79 -13.25
N ASP A 95 0.60 5.64 -14.38
CA ASP A 95 1.25 6.75 -15.07
C ASP A 95 1.17 6.60 -16.59
N MET A 96 0.22 7.30 -17.21
CA MET A 96 0.04 7.23 -18.66
C MET A 96 1.12 7.97 -19.47
N LYS A 97 2.07 8.65 -18.82
CA LYS A 97 3.25 9.21 -19.52
C LYS A 97 4.31 8.15 -19.78
N LEU A 98 4.45 7.20 -18.85
CA LEU A 98 5.49 6.16 -18.89
C LEU A 98 4.92 4.82 -19.34
N ASN A 99 3.68 4.51 -18.93
CA ASN A 99 2.99 3.29 -19.27
C ASN A 99 2.10 3.49 -20.51
N THR A 100 2.35 2.71 -21.55
CA THR A 100 1.67 2.83 -22.86
C THR A 100 0.51 1.86 -23.04
N ASN A 101 0.14 1.09 -22.01
CA ASN A 101 -0.91 0.07 -22.14
C ASN A 101 -2.31 0.69 -22.30
N LYS A 102 -2.54 1.89 -21.77
CA LYS A 102 -3.77 2.66 -21.96
C LYS A 102 -3.48 3.98 -22.65
N ARG A 103 -4.48 4.51 -23.34
CA ARG A 103 -4.46 5.84 -23.97
C ARG A 103 -5.66 6.64 -23.52
N PHE A 104 -5.44 7.92 -23.19
CA PHE A 104 -6.48 8.85 -22.78
C PHE A 104 -6.68 9.87 -23.90
N GLN A 105 -7.92 10.02 -24.36
CA GLN A 105 -8.27 10.90 -25.48
C GLN A 105 -8.52 12.34 -24.99
N GLY A 106 -7.49 12.97 -24.42
CA GLY A 106 -7.58 14.35 -23.96
C GLY A 106 -6.22 15.05 -23.90
N ASN A 107 -6.25 16.37 -23.70
CA ASN A 107 -5.04 17.22 -23.69
C ASN A 107 -4.20 17.08 -22.40
N PHE A 108 -4.50 16.10 -21.55
CA PHE A 108 -3.82 15.83 -20.30
C PHE A 108 -3.45 14.35 -20.22
N THR A 109 -2.25 14.07 -19.71
CA THR A 109 -1.78 12.70 -19.46
C THR A 109 -1.87 12.41 -17.97
N PRO A 110 -2.85 11.61 -17.54
CA PRO A 110 -3.14 11.42 -16.13
C PRO A 110 -2.11 10.52 -15.44
N ARG A 111 -1.88 10.81 -14.17
CA ARG A 111 -0.92 10.14 -13.28
C ARG A 111 -1.49 10.13 -11.88
N ALA A 112 -1.40 8.99 -11.20
CA ALA A 112 -1.94 8.84 -9.86
C ALA A 112 -1.15 7.84 -9.02
N ARG A 113 -1.27 8.00 -7.70
CA ARG A 113 -0.76 7.07 -6.69
C ARG A 113 -1.94 6.25 -6.14
N PHE A 114 -2.43 5.36 -6.99
CA PHE A 114 -3.60 4.54 -6.69
C PHE A 114 -3.23 3.36 -5.80
N ASP A 115 -2.13 2.69 -6.14
CA ASP A 115 -1.59 1.58 -5.36
C ASP A 115 -0.83 2.12 -4.15
N ARG A 116 -1.20 1.67 -2.96
CA ARG A 116 -0.61 2.14 -1.70
C ARG A 116 -0.44 0.98 -0.74
N CYS A 117 0.53 1.13 0.16
CA CYS A 117 0.66 0.28 1.34
C CYS A 117 0.65 1.17 2.59
N TYR A 118 -0.31 0.91 3.48
CA TYR A 118 -0.35 1.48 4.81
C TYR A 118 -0.13 0.38 5.84
N TYR A 119 0.54 0.71 6.93
CA TYR A 119 0.71 -0.22 8.03
C TYR A 119 0.51 0.46 9.39
N HIS A 120 0.04 -0.33 10.33
CA HIS A 120 -0.16 0.03 11.72
C HIS A 120 0.54 -1.00 12.60
N HIS A 121 1.15 -0.52 13.68
CA HIS A 121 1.73 -1.38 14.71
C HIS A 121 1.36 -0.78 16.06
N THR A 122 1.06 -1.64 17.02
CA THR A 122 0.92 -1.23 18.41
C THR A 122 2.29 -1.25 19.07
N ASP A 123 2.57 -0.28 19.94
CA ASP A 123 3.77 -0.29 20.78
C ASP A 123 3.76 -1.40 21.84
N LEU A 124 2.65 -2.16 21.92
CA LEU A 124 2.40 -3.23 22.87
C LEU A 124 3.23 -4.49 22.59
N ASP A 125 3.79 -4.62 21.40
CA ASP A 125 4.56 -5.81 21.02
C ASP A 125 6.03 -5.75 21.42
N ASP A 126 6.57 -6.91 21.78
CA ASP A 126 7.99 -7.23 21.85
C ASP A 126 8.68 -7.18 20.47
N HIS A 127 8.14 -6.47 19.48
CA HIS A 127 8.65 -6.41 18.13
C HIS A 127 8.90 -4.97 17.68
N ARG A 128 9.88 -4.82 16.79
CA ARG A 128 10.18 -3.57 16.08
C ARG A 128 10.02 -3.82 14.60
N ILE A 129 9.29 -2.94 13.95
CA ILE A 129 9.09 -2.94 12.50
C ILE A 129 9.95 -1.84 11.88
N THR A 130 10.65 -2.15 10.80
CA THR A 130 11.43 -1.15 10.06
C THR A 130 11.26 -1.38 8.57
N GLN A 131 10.90 -0.33 7.84
CA GLN A 131 10.86 -0.39 6.39
C GLN A 131 12.28 -0.36 5.83
N THR A 132 12.62 -1.36 5.01
CA THR A 132 13.96 -1.54 4.44
C THR A 132 14.04 -1.15 2.97
N SER A 133 12.93 -1.20 2.23
CA SER A 133 12.90 -0.82 0.81
C SER A 133 11.49 -0.43 0.35
N PHE A 134 11.44 0.37 -0.71
CA PHE A 134 10.22 0.74 -1.42
C PHE A 134 10.58 0.91 -2.90
N GLN A 135 10.01 0.10 -3.79
CA GLN A 135 10.39 0.04 -5.21
C GLN A 135 9.19 -0.25 -6.11
N PHE A 136 9.30 0.13 -7.39
CA PHE A 136 8.39 -0.33 -8.44
C PHE A 136 8.93 -1.60 -9.10
N ILE A 137 8.02 -2.50 -9.46
CA ILE A 137 8.27 -3.69 -10.27
C ILE A 137 7.36 -3.69 -11.50
N GLY A 138 7.69 -4.53 -12.50
CA GLY A 138 6.91 -4.59 -13.74
C GLY A 138 7.10 -3.35 -14.63
N THR A 139 8.21 -2.64 -14.49
CA THR A 139 8.51 -1.39 -15.23
C THR A 139 9.16 -1.60 -16.60
N LYS A 140 9.33 -2.85 -17.03
CA LYS A 140 9.89 -3.21 -18.34
C LYS A 140 8.80 -3.79 -19.23
N LYS A 141 8.87 -3.46 -20.52
CA LYS A 141 8.02 -4.09 -21.53
C LYS A 141 8.36 -5.56 -21.67
N MET A 142 7.33 -6.37 -21.87
CA MET A 142 7.44 -7.77 -22.24
C MET A 142 7.77 -7.90 -23.73
N THR A 143 8.00 -9.12 -24.19
CA THR A 143 8.34 -9.46 -25.59
C THR A 143 7.32 -8.94 -26.60
N GLU A 144 6.07 -8.79 -26.17
CA GLU A 144 4.93 -8.30 -26.97
C GLU A 144 4.91 -6.77 -27.09
N GLY A 145 5.85 -6.05 -26.47
CA GLY A 145 5.96 -4.59 -26.53
C GLY A 145 5.01 -3.82 -25.61
N VAL A 146 4.31 -4.54 -24.72
CA VAL A 146 3.43 -4.00 -23.66
C VAL A 146 4.05 -4.17 -22.28
N PHE A 147 3.66 -3.33 -21.32
CA PHE A 147 4.01 -3.56 -19.92
C PHE A 147 3.13 -4.69 -19.33
N PRO A 148 3.55 -5.36 -18.24
CA PRO A 148 2.76 -6.41 -17.60
C PRO A 148 1.35 -5.96 -17.15
N SER A 149 1.20 -4.68 -16.81
CA SER A 149 -0.07 -4.04 -16.40
C SER A 149 -0.02 -2.56 -16.78
N ASP A 150 -1.16 -1.87 -16.79
CA ASP A 150 -1.19 -0.40 -16.84
C ASP A 150 -0.78 0.26 -15.49
N HIS A 151 -0.64 -0.55 -14.44
CA HIS A 151 -0.05 -0.17 -13.15
C HIS A 151 1.38 -0.71 -13.01
N TRP A 152 2.21 0.01 -12.28
CA TRP A 152 3.46 -0.50 -11.72
C TRP A 152 3.16 -1.27 -10.44
N GLY A 153 3.76 -2.45 -10.28
CA GLY A 153 3.66 -3.20 -9.04
C GLY A 153 4.46 -2.52 -7.93
N LEU A 154 3.99 -2.63 -6.69
CA LEU A 154 4.66 -2.08 -5.52
C LEU A 154 5.37 -3.17 -4.73
N LEU A 155 6.68 -3.01 -4.51
CA LEU A 155 7.48 -3.88 -3.65
C LEU A 155 7.93 -3.12 -2.40
N VAL A 156 7.41 -3.53 -1.24
CA VAL A 156 7.74 -2.95 0.07
C VAL A 156 8.51 -3.97 0.90
N GLY A 157 9.70 -3.60 1.35
CA GLY A 157 10.50 -4.39 2.26
C GLY A 157 10.24 -3.98 3.71
N LEU A 158 9.83 -4.91 4.55
CA LEU A 158 9.62 -4.71 5.98
C LEU A 158 10.44 -5.73 6.76
N ARG A 159 11.14 -5.26 7.80
CA ARG A 159 11.89 -6.10 8.74
C ARG A 159 11.19 -6.10 10.08
N ILE A 160 10.89 -7.28 10.59
CA ILE A 160 10.35 -7.52 11.92
C ILE A 160 11.47 -8.10 12.80
N THR A 161 11.77 -7.47 13.93
CA THR A 161 12.77 -7.95 14.91
C THR A 161 12.15 -8.04 16.29
N LYS A 162 12.43 -9.11 17.04
CA LYS A 162 12.04 -9.18 18.46
C LYS A 162 12.94 -8.25 19.30
N LYS A 163 12.35 -7.35 20.08
CA LYS A 163 13.02 -6.52 21.08
C LYS A 163 13.77 -7.45 22.05
N GLY A 164 15.03 -7.14 22.34
CA GLY A 164 15.88 -7.95 23.24
C GLY A 164 16.62 -9.14 22.61
N GLN A 165 16.36 -9.53 21.36
CA GLN A 165 17.24 -10.47 20.64
C GLN A 165 18.42 -9.72 20.02
N SER A 166 19.61 -9.86 20.62
CA SER A 166 20.85 -9.45 19.98
C SER A 166 21.17 -10.43 18.85
N PHE A 167 21.21 -9.93 17.61
CA PHE A 167 21.84 -10.68 16.53
C PHE A 167 23.34 -10.40 16.64
N GLY A 168 24.11 -11.44 16.99
CA GLY A 168 25.56 -11.39 16.95
C GLY A 168 26.03 -10.86 15.59
N LYS A 169 27.03 -9.98 15.60
CA LYS A 169 27.69 -9.50 14.39
C LYS A 169 28.11 -10.71 13.56
N ILE A 170 27.72 -10.71 12.28
CA ILE A 170 28.34 -11.58 11.26
C ILE A 170 29.78 -11.11 11.07
#